data_AF-L8H095-F1
#
_entry.id   AF-L8H095-F1
#
_cell.length_a   1.000
_cell.length_b   1.000
_cell.length_c   1.000
_cell.angle_alpha   90.00
_cell.angle_beta   90.00
_cell.angle_gamma   90.00
#
_symmetry.space_group_name_H-M   'P 1'
#
loop_
_entity.id
_entity.type
_entity.pdbx_description
1 polymer ?
#
loop_
_entity_poly.entity_id
_entity_poly.type
_entity_poly.pdbx_seq_one_letter_code
_entity_poly.pdbx_strand_id
1 'polypeptide(L)'
;MKHHQLRVFEVSTTDVATPGFGSDESAPLMTDVWANQLWDEDKSEVVGYDIGQCTITPAVNNEGPLYQLCHVTHFYNGGADQLVVLGATTFESEPQTVSIVGGAGAYAGAYGSCTYQPFPNYDVHYVCDFYTPN
;
A
#
# COMPACT_ATOMS: atom_id res chain seq x y z
N MET A 1 22.41 -6.94 -9.46
CA MET A 1 21.76 -6.03 -8.49
C MET A 1 21.47 -4.73 -9.19
N LYS A 2 20.19 -4.51 -9.47
CA LYS A 2 19.69 -3.31 -10.12
C LYS A 2 18.94 -2.48 -9.08
N HIS A 3 19.27 -1.19 -9.02
CA HIS A 3 18.59 -0.21 -8.19
C HIS A 3 17.41 0.39 -8.97
N HIS A 4 16.31 0.63 -8.27
CA HIS A 4 15.08 1.20 -8.83
C HIS A 4 14.57 2.32 -7.93
N GLN A 5 14.09 3.39 -8.55
CA GLN A 5 13.33 4.45 -7.90
C GLN A 5 12.00 4.57 -8.61
N LEU A 6 10.92 4.50 -7.84
CA LEU A 6 9.55 4.55 -8.36
C LEU A 6 8.79 5.63 -7.58
N ARG A 7 8.05 6.46 -8.30
CA ARG A 7 7.18 7.50 -7.77
C ARG A 7 5.83 7.36 -8.46
N VAL A 8 4.81 7.00 -7.70
CA VAL A 8 3.46 6.76 -8.24
C VAL A 8 2.39 7.29 -7.30
N PHE A 9 1.32 7.81 -7.90
CA PHE A 9 0.12 8.18 -7.18
C PHE A 9 -0.94 7.10 -7.32
N GLU A 10 -1.31 6.47 -6.22
CA GLU A 10 -2.58 5.77 -6.09
C GLU A 10 -3.69 6.82 -6.06
N VAL A 11 -4.65 6.69 -6.98
CA VAL A 11 -5.85 7.52 -7.03
C VAL A 11 -7.05 6.64 -6.72
N SER A 12 -7.79 7.00 -5.68
CA SER A 12 -8.96 6.22 -5.25
C SER A 12 -10.02 6.20 -6.36
N THR A 13 -10.37 5.01 -6.83
CA THR A 13 -11.36 4.81 -7.90
C THR A 13 -12.46 3.84 -7.50
N THR A 14 -12.14 2.81 -6.71
CA THR A 14 -13.11 1.79 -6.30
C THR A 14 -12.90 1.31 -4.88
N ASP A 15 -12.61 2.19 -3.91
CA ASP A 15 -12.56 1.80 -2.50
C ASP A 15 -13.85 1.07 -2.10
N VAL A 16 -13.81 -0.27 -2.12
CA VAL A 16 -14.90 -1.10 -1.64
C VAL A 16 -14.58 -1.36 -0.19
N ALA A 17 -14.78 -0.32 0.63
CA ALA A 17 -14.89 -0.51 2.07
C ALA A 17 -15.94 -1.61 2.28
N THR A 18 -15.48 -2.82 2.58
CA THR A 18 -16.34 -3.94 2.92
C THR A 18 -16.40 -3.91 4.43
N PRO A 19 -17.43 -3.31 5.05
CA PRO A 19 -17.50 -3.29 6.49
C PRO A 19 -17.72 -4.72 7.00
N GLY A 20 -16.62 -5.37 7.38
CA GLY A 20 -16.66 -6.58 8.20
C GLY A 20 -16.93 -6.20 9.64
N PHE A 21 -18.19 -5.94 9.99
CA PHE A 21 -18.59 -5.86 11.41
C PHE A 21 -18.56 -7.27 12.01
N GLY A 22 -17.44 -7.65 12.61
CA GLY A 22 -17.42 -8.71 13.61
C GLY A 22 -18.29 -8.26 14.79
N SER A 23 -19.36 -9.00 15.08
CA SER A 23 -20.36 -8.67 16.09
C SER A 23 -19.88 -8.80 17.56
N ASP A 24 -18.58 -8.74 17.83
CA ASP A 24 -18.03 -8.79 19.18
C ASP A 24 -17.32 -7.47 19.51
N GLU A 25 -17.87 -6.75 20.48
CA GLU A 25 -17.48 -5.41 20.97
C GLU A 25 -16.06 -5.32 21.58
N SER A 26 -15.13 -6.21 21.25
CA SER A 26 -13.82 -6.32 21.92
C SER A 26 -12.58 -6.00 21.08
N ALA A 27 -12.70 -5.67 19.79
CA ALA A 27 -11.64 -4.99 19.05
C ALA A 27 -12.18 -4.43 17.72
N PRO A 28 -11.90 -3.18 17.34
CA PRO A 28 -12.24 -2.67 16.01
C PRO A 28 -11.32 -3.32 14.97
N LEU A 29 -11.62 -4.55 14.58
CA LEU A 29 -11.01 -5.21 13.43
C LEU A 29 -11.83 -4.84 12.19
N MET A 30 -11.51 -3.70 11.59
CA MET A 30 -12.04 -3.36 10.27
C MET A 30 -11.05 -3.88 9.22
N THR A 31 -11.54 -4.72 8.31
CA THR A 31 -10.79 -5.08 7.12
C THR A 31 -11.30 -4.22 5.98
N ASP A 32 -10.39 -3.53 5.30
CA ASP A 32 -10.67 -2.77 4.10
C ASP A 32 -9.98 -3.44 2.92
N VAL A 33 -10.67 -3.52 1.78
CA VAL A 33 -10.17 -4.13 0.54
C VAL A 33 -10.49 -3.19 -0.60
N TRP A 34 -9.47 -2.81 -1.37
CA TRP A 34 -9.64 -1.87 -2.47
C TRP A 34 -8.79 -2.28 -3.68
N ALA A 35 -9.09 -1.64 -4.80
CA ALA A 35 -8.28 -1.66 -6.00
C ALA A 35 -8.32 -0.27 -6.62
N ASN A 36 -7.14 0.33 -6.83
CA ASN A 36 -7.03 1.69 -7.30
C ASN A 36 -6.09 1.80 -8.50
N GLN A 37 -6.20 2.91 -9.23
CA GLN A 37 -5.31 3.17 -10.36
C GLN A 37 -4.01 3.77 -9.86
N LEU A 38 -2.89 3.33 -10.42
CA LEU A 38 -1.58 3.93 -10.21
C LEU A 38 -1.27 4.86 -11.37
N TRP A 39 -1.03 6.11 -11.05
CA TRP A 39 -0.65 7.17 -11.96
C TRP A 39 0.84 7.52 -11.79
N ASP A 40 1.45 8.07 -12.83
CA ASP A 40 2.78 8.67 -12.76
C ASP A 40 2.85 9.87 -11.78
N GLU A 41 4.05 10.38 -11.51
CA GLU A 41 4.29 11.48 -10.56
C GLU A 41 3.55 12.77 -10.96
N ASP A 42 3.38 13.01 -12.26
CA ASP A 42 2.67 14.17 -12.80
C ASP A 42 1.14 13.98 -12.88
N LYS A 43 0.61 12.81 -12.49
CA LYS A 43 -0.79 12.39 -12.66
C LYS A 43 -1.31 12.58 -14.09
N SER A 44 -0.44 12.35 -15.08
CA SER A 44 -0.70 12.52 -16.51
C SER A 44 -1.14 11.23 -17.19
N GLU A 45 -0.67 10.07 -16.73
CA GLU A 45 -1.02 8.77 -17.29
C GLU A 45 -1.15 7.66 -16.23
N VAL A 46 -2.01 6.69 -16.51
CA VAL A 46 -2.14 5.47 -15.71
C VAL A 46 -1.00 4.52 -16.07
N VAL A 47 -0.14 4.23 -15.10
CA VAL A 47 1.01 3.32 -15.24
C VAL A 47 0.73 1.91 -14.75
N GLY A 48 -0.37 1.73 -14.00
CA GLY A 48 -0.74 0.45 -13.42
C GLY A 48 -2.00 0.51 -12.57
N TYR A 49 -2.16 -0.48 -11.71
CA TYR A 49 -3.19 -0.51 -10.69
C TYR A 49 -2.65 -1.24 -9.46
N ASP A 50 -3.28 -1.09 -8.32
CA ASP A 50 -3.00 -1.88 -7.13
C ASP A 50 -4.22 -2.63 -6.66
N ILE A 51 -3.95 -3.60 -5.79
CA ILE A 51 -4.96 -4.26 -4.98
C ILE A 51 -4.39 -4.30 -3.56
N GLY A 52 -5.17 -3.80 -2.62
CA GLY A 52 -4.78 -3.68 -1.24
C GLY A 52 -5.79 -4.33 -0.30
N GLN A 53 -5.27 -4.83 0.82
CA GLN A 53 -6.06 -5.17 1.99
C GLN A 53 -5.38 -4.59 3.22
N CYS A 54 -6.12 -3.84 4.02
CA CYS A 54 -5.67 -3.34 5.31
C CYS A 54 -6.52 -3.94 6.42
N THR A 55 -5.89 -4.22 7.55
CA THR A 55 -6.59 -4.47 8.81
C THR A 55 -6.29 -3.32 9.76
N ILE A 56 -7.34 -2.66 10.23
CA ILE A 56 -7.24 -1.69 11.32
C ILE A 56 -7.25 -2.46 12.63
N THR A 57 -6.32 -2.13 13.51
CA THR A 57 -6.21 -2.70 14.86
C THR A 57 -5.74 -1.62 15.81
N PRO A 58 -6.21 -1.59 17.07
CA PRO A 58 -5.57 -0.79 18.10
C PRO A 58 -4.15 -1.31 18.36
N ALA A 59 -3.34 -0.51 19.06
CA ALA A 59 -2.06 -0.96 19.58
C ALA A 59 -2.24 -2.17 20.54
N VAL A 60 -1.12 -2.80 20.89
CA VAL A 60 -1.08 -3.98 21.77
C VAL A 60 -1.94 -3.74 23.03
N ASN A 61 -2.80 -4.71 23.37
CA ASN A 61 -3.77 -4.68 24.48
C ASN A 61 -4.98 -3.75 24.30
N ASN A 62 -5.29 -3.32 23.07
CA ASN A 62 -6.40 -2.39 22.79
C ASN A 62 -6.24 -1.01 23.45
N GLU A 63 -5.01 -0.63 23.79
CA GLU A 63 -4.68 0.67 24.40
C GLU A 63 -3.76 1.47 23.47
N GLY A 64 -4.19 2.65 23.03
CA GLY A 64 -3.37 3.55 22.20
C GLY A 64 -3.95 3.85 20.81
N PRO A 65 -3.15 4.44 19.91
CA PRO A 65 -3.61 4.83 18.58
C PRO A 65 -3.96 3.61 17.72
N LEU A 66 -4.83 3.83 16.73
CA LEU A 66 -5.13 2.83 15.71
C LEU A 66 -3.97 2.72 14.71
N TYR A 67 -3.64 1.48 14.36
CA TYR A 67 -2.75 1.12 13.29
C TYR A 67 -3.54 0.51 12.15
N GLN A 68 -3.06 0.73 10.94
CA GLN A 68 -3.55 0.11 9.73
C GLN A 68 -2.42 -0.76 9.16
N LEU A 69 -2.59 -2.08 9.17
CA LEU A 69 -1.61 -3.01 8.61
C LEU A 69 -2.06 -3.39 7.21
N CYS A 70 -1.28 -3.02 6.20
CA CYS A 70 -1.67 -3.13 4.81
C CYS A 70 -0.74 -4.07 4.04
N HIS A 71 -1.35 -4.97 3.29
CA HIS A 71 -0.73 -5.74 2.22
C HIS A 71 -1.22 -5.17 0.90
N VAL A 72 -0.30 -4.62 0.11
CA VAL A 72 -0.63 -4.00 -1.17
C VAL A 72 0.23 -4.63 -2.26
N THR A 73 -0.37 -4.96 -3.39
CA THR A 73 0.36 -5.39 -4.59
C THR A 73 0.14 -4.39 -5.70
N HIS A 74 1.20 -3.76 -6.17
CA HIS A 74 1.18 -2.91 -7.36
C HIS A 74 1.40 -3.78 -8.59
N PHE A 75 0.57 -3.59 -9.62
CA PHE A 75 0.62 -4.27 -10.90
C PHE A 75 0.98 -3.28 -12.01
N TYR A 76 2.02 -3.61 -12.77
CA TYR A 76 2.51 -2.83 -13.90
C TYR A 76 2.52 -3.69 -15.17
N ASN A 77 2.64 -3.04 -16.34
CA ASN A 77 2.83 -3.72 -17.62
C ASN A 77 1.75 -4.80 -17.88
N GLY A 78 0.49 -4.44 -17.65
CA GLY A 78 -0.64 -5.37 -17.77
C GLY A 78 -0.66 -6.51 -16.74
N GLY A 79 0.02 -6.35 -15.59
CA GLY A 79 0.10 -7.33 -14.52
C GLY A 79 1.27 -8.31 -14.63
N ALA A 80 2.10 -8.19 -15.66
CA ALA A 80 3.31 -8.99 -15.84
C ALA A 80 4.38 -8.68 -14.80
N ASP A 81 4.43 -7.42 -14.35
CA ASP A 81 5.38 -6.93 -13.36
C ASP A 81 4.63 -6.56 -12.08
N GLN A 82 5.09 -7.04 -10.93
CA GLN A 82 4.39 -6.87 -9.65
C GLN A 82 5.35 -6.44 -8.56
N LEU A 83 4.93 -5.53 -7.67
CA LEU A 83 5.69 -5.10 -6.51
C LEU A 83 4.82 -5.23 -5.25
N VAL A 84 5.31 -5.94 -4.25
CA VAL A 84 4.56 -6.20 -3.01
C VAL A 84 5.05 -5.28 -1.91
N VAL A 85 4.13 -4.46 -1.39
CA VAL A 85 4.34 -3.48 -0.34
C VAL A 85 3.61 -3.92 0.92
N LEU A 86 4.31 -3.88 2.06
CA LEU A 86 3.82 -4.33 3.36
C LEU A 86 4.22 -3.34 4.45
N GLY A 87 3.27 -2.93 5.29
CA GLY A 87 3.64 -2.18 6.49
C GLY A 87 2.47 -1.83 7.39
N ALA A 88 2.82 -1.32 8.58
CA ALA A 88 1.87 -0.73 9.51
C ALA A 88 1.97 0.79 9.41
N THR A 89 0.84 1.46 9.24
CA THR A 89 0.72 2.90 9.25
C THR A 89 -0.19 3.35 10.40
N THR A 90 -0.05 4.60 10.84
CA THR A 90 -0.96 5.26 11.79
C THR A 90 -1.76 6.34 11.06
N PHE A 91 -2.83 6.83 11.67
CA PHE A 91 -3.61 7.96 11.14
C PHE A 91 -3.07 9.33 11.61
N GLU A 92 -2.01 9.35 12.43
CA GLU A 92 -1.56 10.55 13.15
C GLU A 92 -0.23 11.11 12.65
N SER A 93 0.59 10.29 11.97
CA SER A 93 1.92 10.68 11.52
C SER A 93 2.09 10.43 10.03
N GLU A 94 2.41 11.45 9.24
CA GLU A 94 2.71 11.29 7.82
C GLU A 94 3.90 12.18 7.42
N PRO A 95 4.77 11.72 6.50
CA PRO A 95 4.74 10.45 5.78
C PRO A 95 5.33 9.25 6.57
N GLN A 96 5.03 8.02 6.15
CA GLN A 96 5.38 6.78 6.85
C GLN A 96 6.17 5.82 5.98
N THR A 97 6.96 4.93 6.57
CA THR A 97 7.75 3.95 5.82
C THR A 97 7.10 2.57 5.85
N VAL A 98 6.94 1.98 4.67
CA VAL A 98 6.50 0.61 4.46
C VAL A 98 7.57 -0.17 3.70
N SER A 99 7.57 -1.49 3.80
CA SER A 99 8.59 -2.37 3.23
C SER A 99 8.17 -2.89 1.86
N ILE A 100 9.12 -2.98 0.93
CA ILE A 100 8.99 -3.82 -0.25
C ILE A 100 9.51 -5.21 0.12
N VAL A 101 8.64 -6.21 0.04
CA VAL A 101 8.91 -7.57 0.52
C VAL A 101 9.01 -8.60 -0.61
N GLY A 102 8.80 -8.16 -1.86
CA GLY A 102 8.91 -9.03 -3.02
C GLY A 102 8.34 -8.40 -4.28
N GLY A 103 8.34 -9.18 -5.35
CA GLY A 103 7.77 -8.81 -6.62
C GLY A 103 7.85 -9.96 -7.63
N ALA A 104 7.28 -9.73 -8.81
CA ALA A 104 7.29 -10.65 -9.94
C ALA A 104 7.69 -9.91 -11.23
N GLY A 105 7.99 -10.68 -12.29
CA GLY A 105 8.44 -10.12 -13.57
C GLY A 105 9.77 -9.38 -13.44
N ALA A 106 9.82 -8.14 -13.93
CA ALA A 106 10.96 -7.23 -13.81
C ALA A 106 11.37 -6.93 -12.37
N TYR A 107 10.46 -7.15 -11.41
CA TYR A 107 10.68 -6.91 -9.98
C TYR A 107 10.83 -8.22 -9.17
N ALA A 108 11.11 -9.34 -9.83
CA ALA A 108 11.33 -10.62 -9.15
C ALA A 108 12.43 -10.51 -8.07
N GLY A 109 12.06 -10.88 -6.83
CA GLY A 109 12.96 -10.80 -5.67
C GLY A 109 13.25 -9.39 -5.16
N ALA A 110 12.39 -8.41 -5.49
CA ALA A 110 12.52 -7.05 -5.01
C ALA A 110 12.56 -6.95 -3.49
N TYR A 111 13.41 -6.08 -2.94
CA TYR A 111 13.45 -5.72 -1.53
C TYR A 111 13.85 -4.26 -1.36
N GLY A 112 13.29 -3.59 -0.35
CA GLY A 112 13.53 -2.17 -0.11
C GLY A 112 12.42 -1.54 0.70
N SER A 113 12.10 -0.29 0.43
CA SER A 113 11.06 0.45 1.15
C SER A 113 10.33 1.43 0.26
N CYS A 114 9.10 1.76 0.64
CA CYS A 114 8.39 2.93 0.13
C CYS A 114 8.08 3.89 1.26
N THR A 115 8.11 5.18 0.94
CA THR A 115 7.42 6.20 1.73
C THR A 115 5.96 6.21 1.29
N TYR A 116 5.05 5.97 2.22
CA TYR A 116 3.61 6.09 2.12
C TYR A 116 3.21 7.49 2.58
N GLN A 117 2.69 8.30 1.68
CA GLN A 117 2.20 9.65 1.98
C GLN A 117 0.77 9.80 1.44
N PRO A 118 -0.26 9.67 2.28
CA PRO A 118 -1.63 9.84 1.83
C PRO A 118 -1.99 11.32 1.70
N PHE A 119 -3.07 11.57 0.97
CA PHE A 119 -3.60 12.88 0.62
C PHE A 119 -5.11 12.91 0.88
N PRO A 120 -5.73 14.11 0.88
CA PRO A 120 -7.19 14.21 0.89
C PRO A 120 -7.81 13.39 -0.25
N ASN A 121 -8.95 12.74 0.01
CA ASN A 121 -9.66 11.80 -0.88
C ASN A 121 -9.08 10.39 -0.99
N TYR A 122 -8.31 9.95 0.00
CA TYR A 122 -7.73 8.59 0.05
C TYR A 122 -6.71 8.29 -1.06
N ASP A 123 -6.25 9.32 -1.78
CA ASP A 123 -5.09 9.23 -2.67
C ASP A 123 -3.82 8.94 -1.85
N VAL A 124 -2.87 8.21 -2.43
CA VAL A 124 -1.57 7.93 -1.80
C VAL A 124 -0.44 8.17 -2.78
N HIS A 125 0.59 8.90 -2.34
CA HIS A 125 1.86 8.98 -3.05
C HIS A 125 2.85 7.97 -2.47
N TYR A 126 3.29 7.04 -3.30
CA TYR A 126 4.37 6.11 -2.97
C TYR A 126 5.68 6.60 -3.58
N VAL A 127 6.69 6.78 -2.72
CA VAL A 127 8.08 7.02 -3.15
C VAL A 127 8.93 5.83 -2.71
N CYS A 128 9.23 4.95 -3.65
CA CYS A 128 9.91 3.68 -3.40
C CYS A 128 11.38 3.70 -3.85
N ASP A 129 12.24 3.14 -3.00
CA ASP A 129 13.64 2.88 -3.27
C ASP A 129 13.95 1.42 -2.95
N PHE A 130 14.31 0.64 -3.97
CA PHE A 130 14.46 -0.80 -3.84
C PHE A 130 15.45 -1.41 -4.84
N TYR A 131 15.77 -2.68 -4.60
CA TYR A 131 16.73 -3.44 -5.37
C TYR A 131 16.13 -4.75 -5.86
N THR A 132 16.56 -5.20 -7.02
CA THR A 132 16.33 -6.56 -7.53
C THR A 132 17.66 -7.32 -7.66
N PRO A 133 17.69 -8.65 -7.50
CA PRO A 133 18.93 -9.44 -7.55
C PRO A 133 19.63 -9.37 -8.91
N ASN A 134 18.84 -9.29 -9.98
CA ASN A 134 19.29 -9.16 -11.36
C ASN A 134 19.53 -7.69 -11.69
#